data_AF-A0A120GZ66-F1
#
_entry.id   AF-A0A120GZ66-F1
#
_cell.length_a   1.000
_cell.length_b   1.000
_cell.length_c   1.000
_cell.angle_alpha   90.00
_cell.angle_beta   90.00
_cell.angle_gamma   90.00
#
_symmetry.space_group_name_H-M   'P 1'
#
loop_
_entity.id
_entity.type
_entity.pdbx_description
1 polymer ?
#
loop_
_entity_poly.entity_id
_entity_poly.type
_entity_poly.pdbx_seq_one_letter_code
_entity_poly.pdbx_strand_id
1 'polypeptide(L)'
;DWEWGGCSDNIGYGFKFSREFVDTGERGRNLREKMNLHNNEAGRAHVSSEMRQECKCHGMSGSCTVKTCWMRLPNFRVVGDNLKDRFDGASRVMVSNADRVRGNGNAIASNSASNSVHGHRDGLGRRHRYNFQLKPYNPEHKPPGPKDLVYLEPSPPFCEKNPKLGILGTHGRQCNDTSIGVDGCDLMCCGRGYKTQEVTVVERCA
;
A
#
# COMPACT_ATOMS: atom_id res chain seq x y z
N ASP A 1 19.54 -8.83 29.98
CA ASP A 1 19.93 -9.04 28.57
C ASP A 1 19.04 -10.09 27.92
N TRP A 2 18.92 -10.10 26.58
CA TRP A 2 18.11 -11.06 25.82
C TRP A 2 18.91 -11.65 24.67
N GLU A 3 18.51 -12.84 24.22
CA GLU A 3 19.16 -13.52 23.10
C GLU A 3 18.26 -13.58 21.88
N TRP A 4 18.86 -13.46 20.70
CA TRP A 4 18.16 -13.61 19.44
C TRP A 4 17.87 -15.10 19.20
N GLY A 5 16.60 -15.48 18.99
CA GLY A 5 16.22 -16.85 18.66
C GLY A 5 14.77 -16.97 18.20
N GLY A 6 14.28 -18.20 18.00
CA GLY A 6 12.93 -18.41 17.44
C GLY A 6 12.89 -18.32 15.91
N CYS A 7 11.72 -18.02 15.35
CA CYS A 7 11.51 -17.93 13.90
C CYS A 7 11.11 -16.50 13.52
N SER A 8 12.04 -15.74 12.93
CA SER A 8 11.73 -14.43 12.36
C SER A 8 10.90 -14.56 11.10
N ASP A 9 9.90 -13.71 10.95
CA ASP A 9 9.18 -13.57 9.69
C ASP A 9 10.12 -13.07 8.59
N ASN A 10 10.16 -13.76 7.46
CA ASN A 10 11.03 -13.41 6.33
C ASN A 10 10.39 -12.32 5.46
N ILE A 11 10.44 -11.07 5.96
CA ILE A 11 9.92 -9.91 5.24
C ILE A 11 10.61 -9.69 3.90
N GLY A 12 11.91 -10.00 3.79
CA GLY A 12 12.68 -9.81 2.56
C GLY A 12 12.12 -10.65 1.41
N TYR A 13 11.77 -11.90 1.70
CA TYR A 13 11.10 -12.78 0.75
C TYR A 13 9.72 -12.23 0.36
N GLY A 14 8.86 -11.90 1.33
CA GLY A 14 7.51 -11.40 1.08
C GLY A 14 7.50 -10.11 0.27
N PHE A 15 8.41 -9.19 0.58
CA PHE A 15 8.61 -7.94 -0.13
C PHE A 15 9.04 -8.17 -1.60
N LYS A 16 10.02 -9.05 -1.82
CA LYS A 16 10.50 -9.41 -3.16
C LYS A 16 9.39 -10.06 -3.98
N PHE A 17 8.70 -11.05 -3.41
CA PHE A 17 7.60 -11.75 -4.08
C PHE A 17 6.46 -10.79 -4.45
N SER A 18 6.03 -9.94 -3.51
CA SER A 18 4.99 -8.94 -3.76
C SER A 18 5.38 -8.00 -4.90
N ARG A 19 6.64 -7.55 -4.94
CA ARG A 19 7.15 -6.71 -6.02
C ARG A 19 7.15 -7.43 -7.37
N GLU A 20 7.63 -8.67 -7.41
CA GLU A 20 7.68 -9.46 -8.65
C GLU A 20 6.28 -9.80 -9.18
N PHE A 21 5.34 -10.09 -8.29
CA PHE A 21 3.98 -10.48 -8.66
C PHE A 21 3.09 -9.28 -8.99
N VAL A 22 2.94 -8.32 -8.07
CA VAL A 22 1.99 -7.20 -8.20
C VAL A 22 2.43 -6.21 -9.29
N ASP A 23 3.73 -5.94 -9.40
CA ASP A 23 4.24 -4.96 -10.35
C ASP A 23 4.47 -5.56 -11.77
N THR A 24 4.04 -6.81 -12.01
CA THR A 24 4.20 -7.47 -13.32
C THR A 24 3.35 -6.81 -14.41
N GLY A 25 2.17 -6.28 -14.07
CA GLY A 25 1.29 -5.57 -15.01
C GLY A 25 1.72 -4.14 -15.35
N GLU A 26 2.51 -3.52 -14.48
CA GLU A 26 2.90 -2.11 -14.56
C GLU A 26 4.16 -1.92 -15.44
N ARG A 27 4.07 -2.31 -16.72
CA ARG A 27 5.22 -2.38 -17.65
C ARG A 27 5.35 -1.18 -18.59
N GLY A 28 4.30 -0.38 -18.75
CA GLY A 28 4.33 0.76 -19.65
C GLY A 28 5.00 2.00 -19.04
N ARG A 29 4.80 3.13 -19.71
CA ARG A 29 5.38 4.43 -19.36
C ARG A 29 4.33 5.47 -18.97
N ASN A 30 3.08 5.05 -18.77
CA ASN A 30 1.97 5.94 -18.52
C ASN A 30 1.99 6.43 -17.07
N LEU A 31 1.39 7.60 -16.84
CA LEU A 31 1.30 8.22 -15.52
C LEU A 31 0.64 7.29 -14.49
N ARG A 32 -0.40 6.57 -14.93
CA ARG A 32 -1.14 5.61 -14.11
C ARG A 32 -0.26 4.47 -13.61
N GLU A 33 0.63 3.96 -14.44
CA GLU A 33 1.52 2.87 -14.07
C GLU A 33 2.58 3.33 -13.06
N LYS A 34 3.10 4.56 -13.24
CA LYS A 34 4.00 5.18 -12.25
C LYS A 34 3.30 5.40 -10.89
N MET A 35 2.05 5.85 -10.91
CA MET A 35 1.22 5.97 -9.70
C MET A 35 1.02 4.60 -9.04
N ASN A 36 0.67 3.57 -9.80
CA ASN A 36 0.48 2.20 -9.29
C ASN A 36 1.76 1.67 -8.64
N LEU A 37 2.91 1.79 -9.32
CA LEU A 37 4.21 1.37 -8.77
C LEU A 37 4.55 2.08 -7.46
N HIS A 38 4.25 3.38 -7.35
CA HIS A 38 4.46 4.15 -6.12
C HIS A 38 3.56 3.63 -4.99
N ASN A 39 2.26 3.50 -5.24
CA ASN A 39 1.30 3.03 -4.23
C ASN A 39 1.57 1.58 -3.78
N ASN A 40 1.97 0.71 -4.71
CA ASN A 40 2.36 -0.66 -4.40
C ASN A 40 3.60 -0.69 -3.50
N GLU A 41 4.58 0.16 -3.78
CA GLU A 41 5.78 0.30 -2.96
C GLU A 41 5.48 0.87 -1.57
N ALA A 42 4.59 1.86 -1.48
CA ALA A 42 4.12 2.41 -0.22
C ALA A 42 3.43 1.33 0.63
N GLY A 43 2.58 0.50 0.03
CA GLY A 43 1.95 -0.65 0.70
C GLY A 43 2.97 -1.64 1.25
N ARG A 44 3.96 -2.03 0.43
CA ARG A 44 5.06 -2.90 0.87
C ARG A 44 5.88 -2.28 2.00
N ALA A 45 6.13 -0.97 1.94
CA ALA A 45 6.87 -0.24 2.96
C ALA A 45 6.11 -0.20 4.30
N HIS A 46 4.78 -0.06 4.29
CA HIS A 46 3.97 -0.14 5.51
C HIS A 46 4.02 -1.53 6.16
N VAL A 47 4.07 -2.61 5.37
CA VAL A 47 4.26 -3.95 5.94
C VAL A 47 5.66 -4.13 6.54
N SER A 48 6.69 -3.71 5.80
CA SER A 48 8.08 -4.00 6.19
C SER A 48 8.61 -3.13 7.32
N SER A 49 8.17 -1.88 7.40
CA SER A 49 8.63 -0.94 8.43
C SER A 49 7.92 -1.08 9.77
N GLU A 50 6.79 -1.77 9.81
CA GLU A 50 6.00 -2.00 11.02
C GLU A 50 6.35 -3.32 11.72
N MET A 51 7.42 -4.00 11.29
CA MET A 51 7.92 -5.18 11.99
C MET A 51 8.31 -4.86 13.43
N ARG A 52 7.99 -5.77 14.34
CA ARG A 52 8.21 -5.60 15.77
C ARG A 52 9.07 -6.72 16.33
N GLN A 53 9.91 -6.37 17.29
CA GLN A 53 10.60 -7.38 18.09
C GLN A 53 9.62 -7.91 19.14
N GLU A 54 9.31 -9.20 19.04
CA GLU A 54 8.55 -9.92 20.08
C GLU A 54 9.51 -10.78 20.89
N CYS A 55 9.21 -10.94 22.18
CA CYS A 55 10.04 -11.72 23.09
C CYS A 55 9.16 -12.69 23.91
N LYS A 56 9.70 -13.88 24.18
CA LYS A 56 9.12 -14.83 25.13
C LYS A 56 10.04 -15.02 26.32
N CYS A 57 9.47 -14.85 27.52
CA CYS A 57 10.14 -15.11 28.78
C CYS A 57 10.03 -16.59 29.14
N HIS A 58 11.13 -17.16 29.62
CA HIS A 58 11.21 -18.58 29.99
C HIS A 58 12.17 -18.83 31.15
N GLY A 59 12.41 -17.81 31.97
CA GLY A 59 13.09 -17.97 33.25
C GLY A 59 12.26 -18.78 34.25
N MET A 60 12.88 -19.13 35.38
CA MET A 60 12.25 -19.91 36.45
C MET A 60 10.91 -19.29 36.86
N SER A 61 9.87 -20.12 36.96
CA SER A 61 8.49 -19.71 37.28
C SER A 61 7.91 -18.67 36.32
N GLY A 62 8.37 -18.62 35.06
CA GLY A 62 7.90 -17.66 34.06
C GLY A 62 8.55 -16.28 34.15
N SER A 63 9.62 -16.12 34.93
CA SER A 63 10.34 -14.86 35.01
C SER A 63 10.99 -14.46 33.67
N CYS A 64 11.16 -13.16 33.45
CA CYS A 64 11.81 -12.62 32.26
C CYS A 64 13.33 -12.40 32.45
N THR A 65 13.95 -13.05 33.43
CA THR A 65 15.41 -12.96 33.63
C THR A 65 16.17 -13.52 32.44
N VAL A 66 15.60 -14.55 31.80
CA VAL A 66 16.01 -15.04 30.48
C VAL A 66 14.84 -14.89 29.53
N LYS A 67 15.09 -14.28 28.37
CA LYS A 67 14.11 -14.13 27.31
C LYS A 67 14.76 -14.25 25.94
N THR A 68 14.02 -14.84 25.01
CA THR A 68 14.42 -14.97 23.60
C THR A 68 13.52 -14.09 22.76
N CYS A 69 14.08 -13.35 21.80
CA CYS A 69 13.33 -12.44 20.94
C CYS A 69 13.51 -12.75 19.44
N TRP A 70 12.46 -12.47 18.66
CA TRP A 70 12.45 -12.55 17.19
C TRP A 70 11.73 -11.37 16.55
N MET A 71 11.90 -11.19 15.23
CA MET A 71 11.12 -10.21 14.48
C MET A 71 9.82 -10.82 13.98
N ARG A 72 8.72 -10.13 14.19
CA ARG A 72 7.40 -10.54 13.74
C ARG A 72 6.71 -9.42 12.98
N LEU A 73 5.90 -9.81 12.00
CA LEU A 73 4.94 -8.92 11.34
C LEU A 73 3.89 -8.43 12.34
N PRO A 74 3.41 -7.18 12.20
CA PRO A 74 2.28 -6.70 12.98
C PRO A 74 1.01 -7.44 12.58
N ASN A 75 -0.03 -7.35 13.42
CA ASN A 75 -1.38 -7.70 12.97
C ASN A 75 -1.74 -6.85 11.74
N PHE A 76 -2.25 -7.49 10.69
CA PHE A 76 -2.55 -6.80 9.44
C PHE A 76 -3.55 -5.65 9.58
N ARG A 77 -4.39 -5.66 10.64
CA ARG A 77 -5.27 -4.52 10.97
C ARG A 77 -4.48 -3.23 11.15
N VAL A 78 -3.32 -3.28 11.82
CA VAL A 78 -2.44 -2.11 12.01
C VAL A 78 -1.97 -1.56 10.66
N VAL A 79 -1.59 -2.46 9.73
CA VAL A 79 -1.19 -2.05 8.37
C VAL A 79 -2.37 -1.41 7.63
N GLY A 80 -3.57 -1.98 7.79
CA GLY A 80 -4.80 -1.44 7.21
C GLY A 80 -5.14 -0.04 7.74
N ASP A 81 -5.06 0.16 9.05
CA ASP A 81 -5.32 1.44 9.70
C ASP A 81 -4.29 2.50 9.24
N ASN A 82 -3.00 2.14 9.23
CA ASN A 82 -1.94 3.03 8.72
C ASN A 82 -2.16 3.41 7.25
N LEU A 83 -2.55 2.46 6.40
CA LEU A 83 -2.86 2.72 4.99
C LEU A 83 -4.14 3.54 4.82
N LYS A 84 -5.12 3.37 5.70
CA LYS A 84 -6.35 4.16 5.71
C LYS A 84 -6.05 5.63 6.01
N ASP A 85 -5.15 5.90 6.95
CA ASP A 85 -4.70 7.27 7.24
C ASP A 85 -4.00 7.89 6.01
N ARG A 86 -3.18 7.10 5.29
CA ARG A 86 -2.54 7.56 4.04
C ARG A 86 -3.53 7.72 2.89
N PHE A 87 -4.63 6.98 2.89
CA PHE A 87 -5.71 7.13 1.93
C PHE A 87 -6.45 8.45 2.14
N ASP A 88 -6.76 8.81 3.39
CA ASP A 88 -7.43 10.07 3.72
C ASP A 88 -6.56 11.30 3.43
N GLY A 89 -5.24 11.15 3.59
CA GLY A 89 -4.24 12.17 3.26
C GLY A 89 -3.60 12.04 1.87
N ALA A 90 -4.18 11.25 0.96
CA ALA A 90 -3.54 10.94 -0.32
C ALA A 90 -3.32 12.20 -1.16
N SER A 91 -2.19 12.27 -1.86
CA SER A 91 -1.79 13.46 -2.61
C SER A 91 -2.13 13.34 -4.09
N ARG A 92 -2.76 14.38 -4.66
CA ARG A 92 -2.93 14.48 -6.11
C ARG A 92 -1.62 14.85 -6.77
N VAL A 93 -1.19 14.09 -7.77
CA VAL A 93 0.12 14.25 -8.41
C VAL A 93 0.05 14.39 -9.93
N MET A 94 1.16 14.88 -10.48
CA MET A 94 1.48 14.89 -11.91
C MET A 94 2.95 14.45 -12.09
N VAL A 95 3.30 13.88 -13.24
CA VAL A 95 4.70 13.49 -13.52
C VAL A 95 5.46 14.66 -14.10
N SER A 96 6.68 14.87 -13.60
CA SER A 96 7.63 15.79 -14.20
C SER A 96 8.26 15.17 -15.46
N ASN A 97 8.20 15.86 -16.61
CA ASN A 97 8.86 15.43 -17.85
C ASN A 97 10.41 15.47 -17.78
N ALA A 98 11.00 15.82 -16.63
CA ALA A 98 12.44 15.99 -16.46
C ALA A 98 13.27 14.70 -16.68
N ASP A 99 12.65 13.52 -16.58
CA ASP A 99 13.34 12.25 -16.88
C ASP A 99 13.62 12.04 -18.38
N ARG A 100 13.01 12.85 -19.28
CA ARG A 100 13.30 12.79 -20.72
C ARG A 100 14.66 13.39 -21.10
N VAL A 101 15.29 14.18 -20.23
CA VAL A 101 16.51 14.94 -20.58
C VAL A 101 17.80 14.17 -20.28
N ARG A 102 17.76 13.07 -19.50
CA ARG A 102 18.97 12.26 -19.18
C ARG A 102 19.17 11.02 -20.07
N GLY A 103 18.43 10.91 -21.17
CA GLY A 103 18.51 9.78 -22.11
C GLY A 103 19.41 9.98 -23.32
N ASN A 104 20.09 11.13 -23.45
CA ASN A 104 20.95 11.44 -24.60
C ASN A 104 22.43 11.55 -24.20
N GLY A 105 22.90 10.60 -23.39
CA GLY A 105 24.32 10.37 -23.16
C GLY A 105 24.77 9.17 -23.99
N ASN A 106 25.61 9.42 -24.99
CA ASN A 106 26.29 8.42 -25.81
C ASN A 106 26.85 7.27 -24.96
N ALA A 107 26.14 6.15 -24.89
CA ALA A 107 26.74 4.85 -24.62
C ALA A 107 27.11 4.28 -25.98
N ILE A 108 28.36 4.53 -26.38
CA ILE A 108 29.00 3.84 -27.50
C ILE A 108 28.83 2.34 -27.21
N ALA A 109 28.00 1.68 -28.01
CA ALA A 109 27.85 0.24 -28.00
C ALA A 109 29.15 -0.36 -28.53
N SER A 110 30.11 -0.60 -27.65
CA SER A 110 31.23 -1.49 -27.94
C SER A 110 30.65 -2.90 -28.03
N ASN A 111 30.39 -3.33 -29.26
CA ASN A 111 30.08 -4.71 -29.59
C ASN A 111 31.29 -5.58 -29.24
N SER A 112 31.29 -6.12 -28.02
CA SER A 112 32.08 -7.30 -27.70
C SER A 112 31.10 -8.41 -27.36
N ALA A 113 30.82 -9.21 -28.39
CA ALA A 113 30.14 -10.48 -28.26
C ALA A 113 30.93 -11.34 -27.27
N SER A 114 30.37 -11.55 -26.08
CA SER A 114 30.83 -12.57 -25.16
C SER A 114 29.69 -13.56 -24.97
N ASN A 115 29.78 -14.69 -25.67
CA ASN A 115 28.88 -15.82 -25.54
C ASN A 115 29.11 -16.45 -24.16
N SER A 116 28.24 -16.16 -23.21
CA SER A 116 28.18 -16.86 -21.94
C SER A 116 26.73 -17.03 -21.52
N VAL A 117 26.24 -18.27 -21.56
CA VAL A 117 24.86 -18.70 -21.31
C VAL A 117 24.47 -18.64 -19.82
N HIS A 118 25.33 -18.12 -18.94
CA HIS A 118 25.08 -18.03 -17.49
C HIS A 118 25.13 -16.61 -16.88
N GLY A 119 24.90 -15.56 -17.67
CA GLY A 119 24.79 -14.20 -17.15
C GLY A 119 23.38 -13.85 -16.66
N HIS A 120 23.16 -13.79 -15.34
CA HIS A 120 21.97 -13.18 -14.74
C HIS A 120 21.78 -11.74 -15.25
N ARG A 121 20.83 -11.56 -16.16
CA ARG A 121 20.46 -10.28 -16.79
C ARG A 121 19.60 -9.38 -15.87
N ASP A 122 19.79 -9.46 -14.55
CA ASP A 122 18.81 -9.01 -13.55
C ASP A 122 19.03 -7.59 -12.97
N GLY A 123 19.98 -6.80 -13.48
CA GLY A 123 20.44 -5.59 -12.79
C GLY A 123 20.01 -4.24 -13.35
N LEU A 124 20.13 -4.02 -14.66
CA LEU A 124 20.20 -2.65 -15.20
C LEU A 124 18.84 -2.08 -15.60
N GLY A 125 17.94 -2.90 -16.15
CA GLY A 125 16.58 -2.44 -16.51
C GLY A 125 15.64 -2.22 -15.33
N ARG A 126 15.89 -2.87 -14.18
CA ARG A 126 15.02 -2.83 -13.00
C ARG A 126 15.16 -1.52 -12.19
N ARG A 127 16.36 -0.93 -12.14
CA ARG A 127 16.60 0.33 -11.40
C ARG A 127 15.85 1.52 -12.01
N HIS A 128 15.65 1.53 -13.33
CA HIS A 128 14.90 2.61 -14.01
C HIS A 128 13.39 2.53 -13.79
N ARG A 129 12.84 1.39 -13.36
CA ARG A 129 11.38 1.22 -13.20
C ARG A 129 10.81 2.07 -12.07
N TYR A 130 11.55 2.23 -10.97
CA TYR A 130 11.12 3.01 -9.80
C TYR A 130 11.78 4.39 -9.74
N ASN A 131 12.63 4.72 -10.72
CA ASN A 131 13.33 6.00 -10.76
C ASN A 131 12.49 7.04 -11.50
N PHE A 132 11.39 7.46 -10.88
CA PHE A 132 10.54 8.55 -11.36
C PHE A 132 10.15 9.44 -10.18
N GLN A 133 10.03 10.74 -10.44
CA GLN A 133 9.57 11.70 -9.44
C GLN A 133 8.14 12.14 -9.75
N LEU A 134 7.23 11.87 -8.82
CA LEU A 134 5.90 12.45 -8.79
C LEU A 134 5.97 13.82 -8.12
N LYS A 135 5.36 14.82 -8.75
CA LYS A 135 5.21 16.17 -8.20
C LYS A 135 3.77 16.38 -7.77
N PRO A 136 3.54 17.13 -6.68
CA PRO A 136 2.18 17.48 -6.29
C PRO A 136 1.52 18.31 -7.39
N TYR A 137 0.21 18.15 -7.55
CA TYR A 137 -0.57 18.94 -8.51
C TYR A 137 -0.59 20.43 -8.12
N ASN A 138 -0.67 20.73 -6.82
CA ASN A 138 -0.48 22.06 -6.28
C ASN A 138 0.98 22.25 -5.83
N PRO A 139 1.75 23.22 -6.38
CA PRO A 139 3.14 23.47 -5.98
C PRO A 139 3.33 23.84 -4.51
N GLU A 140 2.31 24.38 -3.84
CA GLU A 140 2.36 24.74 -2.43
C GLU A 140 2.24 23.53 -1.49
N HIS A 141 1.80 22.38 -2.02
CA HIS A 141 1.71 21.17 -1.22
C HIS A 141 3.07 20.49 -1.11
N LYS A 142 3.30 19.85 0.03
CA LYS A 142 4.49 19.02 0.24
C LYS A 142 4.51 17.86 -0.79
N PRO A 143 5.66 17.57 -1.42
CA PRO A 143 5.79 16.39 -2.26
C PRO A 143 5.51 15.09 -1.47
N PRO A 144 4.91 14.08 -2.11
CA PRO A 144 4.60 12.81 -1.44
C PRO A 144 5.88 12.06 -1.06
N GLY A 145 5.91 11.50 0.15
CA GLY A 145 6.96 10.60 0.61
C GLY A 145 6.81 9.18 0.05
N PRO A 146 7.78 8.29 0.31
CA PRO A 146 7.77 6.91 -0.20
C PRO A 146 6.69 6.00 0.44
N LYS A 147 6.08 6.43 1.54
CA LYS A 147 4.99 5.72 2.24
C LYS A 147 3.62 6.39 2.08
N ASP A 148 3.57 7.50 1.35
CA ASP A 148 2.31 8.21 1.10
C ASP A 148 1.61 7.60 -0.11
N LEU A 149 0.28 7.73 -0.16
CA LEU A 149 -0.50 7.31 -1.32
C LEU A 149 -0.73 8.50 -2.24
N VAL A 150 -0.75 8.22 -3.55
CA VAL A 150 -0.92 9.25 -4.57
C VAL A 150 -2.02 8.88 -5.56
N TYR A 151 -2.66 9.89 -6.14
CA TYR A 151 -3.70 9.72 -7.15
C TYR A 151 -3.60 10.77 -8.26
N LEU A 152 -4.16 10.47 -9.43
CA LEU A 152 -4.14 11.37 -10.60
C LEU A 152 -5.48 12.10 -10.77
N GLU A 153 -6.57 11.35 -10.65
CA GLU A 153 -7.93 11.75 -11.01
C GLU A 153 -8.84 11.76 -9.77
N PRO A 154 -9.71 12.77 -9.61
CA PRO A 154 -10.72 12.77 -8.56
C PRO A 154 -11.60 11.54 -8.62
N SER A 155 -12.04 11.07 -7.44
CA SER A 155 -12.97 9.94 -7.37
C SER A 155 -14.35 10.33 -7.91
N PRO A 156 -15.05 9.42 -8.62
CA PRO A 156 -16.42 9.65 -9.04
C PRO A 156 -17.38 9.63 -7.83
N PRO A 157 -18.62 10.13 -7.97
CA PRO A 157 -19.64 9.94 -6.95
C PRO A 157 -20.07 8.47 -6.87
N PHE A 158 -20.15 7.92 -5.65
CA PHE A 158 -20.48 6.51 -5.40
C PHE A 158 -21.94 6.26 -4.98
N CYS A 159 -22.74 7.33 -4.87
CA CYS A 159 -24.13 7.26 -4.39
C CYS A 159 -25.05 6.44 -5.29
N GLU A 160 -24.96 6.67 -6.60
CA GLU A 160 -25.84 6.05 -7.59
C GLU A 160 -25.13 4.95 -8.38
N LYS A 161 -25.90 3.96 -8.81
CA LYS A 161 -25.38 2.84 -9.59
C LYS A 161 -24.89 3.33 -10.94
N ASN A 162 -23.62 3.05 -11.26
CA ASN A 162 -23.03 3.30 -12.56
C ASN A 162 -22.28 2.05 -13.06
N PRO A 163 -22.92 1.19 -13.87
CA PRO A 163 -22.31 -0.05 -14.37
C PRO A 163 -21.05 0.16 -15.21
N LYS A 164 -20.91 1.30 -15.90
CA LYS A 164 -19.73 1.59 -16.73
C LYS A 164 -18.45 1.75 -15.90
N LEU A 165 -18.61 2.24 -14.67
CA LEU A 165 -17.51 2.43 -13.72
C LEU A 165 -17.46 1.32 -12.65
N GLY A 166 -18.32 0.30 -12.74
CA GLY A 166 -18.42 -0.75 -11.72
C GLY A 166 -19.00 -0.28 -10.38
N ILE A 167 -19.66 0.87 -10.34
CA ILE A 167 -20.23 1.44 -9.11
C ILE A 167 -21.62 0.85 -8.89
N LEU A 168 -21.84 0.21 -7.74
CA LEU A 168 -23.12 -0.41 -7.40
C LEU A 168 -24.16 0.57 -6.80
N GLY A 169 -23.70 1.73 -6.32
CA GLY A 169 -24.51 2.68 -5.55
C GLY A 169 -24.54 2.33 -4.06
N THR A 170 -25.19 3.18 -3.26
CA THR A 170 -25.33 2.98 -1.80
C THR A 170 -26.73 2.54 -1.36
N HIS A 171 -27.63 2.28 -2.31
CA HIS A 171 -28.98 1.79 -2.02
C HIS A 171 -28.94 0.43 -1.31
N GLY A 172 -29.74 0.29 -0.26
CA GLY A 172 -29.84 -0.95 0.52
C GLY A 172 -28.66 -1.24 1.45
N ARG A 173 -27.68 -0.33 1.57
CA ARG A 173 -26.59 -0.47 2.56
C ARG A 173 -27.09 -0.09 3.94
N GLN A 174 -26.65 -0.85 4.94
CA GLN A 174 -26.83 -0.48 6.35
C GLN A 174 -26.04 0.79 6.65
N CYS A 175 -26.65 1.68 7.43
CA CYS A 175 -26.03 2.91 7.93
C CYS A 175 -26.22 3.03 9.44
N ASN A 176 -25.44 3.92 10.05
CA ASN A 176 -25.48 4.21 11.46
C ASN A 176 -26.12 5.60 11.68
N ASP A 177 -27.30 5.66 12.29
CA ASP A 177 -28.02 6.92 12.49
C ASP A 177 -27.32 7.85 13.50
N THR A 178 -26.53 7.29 14.43
CA THR A 178 -25.84 8.11 15.43
C THR A 178 -24.48 8.63 14.94
N SER A 179 -24.01 8.21 13.77
CA SER A 179 -22.71 8.62 13.24
C SER A 179 -22.84 9.84 12.33
N ILE A 180 -21.93 10.80 12.51
CA ILE A 180 -21.74 11.93 11.58
C ILE A 180 -20.73 11.61 10.47
N GLY A 181 -20.09 10.44 10.53
CA GLY A 181 -19.05 10.01 9.61
C GLY A 181 -19.60 9.39 8.32
N VAL A 182 -18.71 8.83 7.51
CA VAL A 182 -19.07 8.19 6.22
C VAL A 182 -19.95 6.95 6.38
N ASP A 183 -20.08 6.39 7.58
CA ASP A 183 -21.02 5.32 7.96
C ASP A 183 -22.38 5.88 8.43
N GLY A 184 -22.45 7.18 8.68
CA GLY A 184 -23.63 7.95 9.03
C GLY A 184 -24.72 7.85 7.99
N CYS A 185 -25.99 7.76 8.39
CA CYS A 185 -27.11 7.65 7.44
C CYS A 185 -27.21 8.84 6.48
N ASP A 186 -26.88 10.06 6.92
CA ASP A 186 -26.87 11.24 6.05
C ASP A 186 -25.89 11.11 4.88
N LEU A 187 -24.68 10.61 5.14
CA LEU A 187 -23.62 10.45 4.14
C LEU A 187 -23.76 9.13 3.35
N MET A 188 -24.02 8.01 4.03
CA MET A 188 -24.21 6.70 3.39
C MET A 188 -25.39 6.69 2.43
N CYS A 189 -26.52 7.29 2.84
CA CYS A 189 -27.74 7.35 2.03
C CYS A 189 -27.78 8.57 1.11
N CYS A 190 -26.72 9.41 1.11
CA CYS A 190 -26.59 10.58 0.26
C CYS A 190 -27.81 11.52 0.34
N GLY A 191 -28.33 11.75 1.55
CA GLY A 191 -29.50 12.60 1.80
C GLY A 191 -30.86 12.06 1.33
N ARG A 192 -30.92 10.82 0.81
CA ARG A 192 -32.19 10.22 0.33
C ARG A 192 -33.12 9.73 1.46
N GLY A 193 -32.69 9.86 2.71
CA GLY A 193 -33.34 9.26 3.88
C GLY A 193 -33.01 7.77 4.05
N TYR A 194 -33.47 7.19 5.16
CA TYR A 194 -33.25 5.80 5.52
C TYR A 194 -34.49 5.22 6.20
N LYS A 195 -34.55 3.88 6.28
CA LYS A 195 -35.60 3.15 7.00
C LYS A 195 -34.96 2.42 8.18
N THR A 196 -35.56 2.55 9.35
CA THR A 196 -35.14 1.79 10.54
C THR A 196 -35.86 0.46 10.55
N GLN A 197 -35.11 -0.62 10.82
CA GLN A 197 -35.66 -1.97 10.96
C GLN A 197 -35.14 -2.57 12.26
N GLU A 198 -36.05 -3.03 13.11
CA GLU A 198 -35.72 -3.85 14.27
C GLU A 198 -35.58 -5.31 13.82
N VAL A 199 -34.46 -5.94 14.17
CA VAL A 199 -34.16 -7.33 13.84
C VAL A 199 -33.77 -8.06 15.11
N THR A 200 -34.40 -9.20 15.37
CA THR A 200 -33.99 -10.09 16.47
C THR A 200 -32.70 -10.81 16.08
N VAL A 201 -31.62 -10.54 16.79
CA VAL A 201 -30.32 -11.19 16.59
C VAL A 201 -30.13 -12.26 17.65
N VAL A 202 -29.77 -13.47 17.23
CA VAL A 202 -29.40 -14.56 18.14
C VAL A 202 -27.89 -14.59 18.27
N GLU A 203 -27.40 -14.31 19.47
CA GLU A 203 -25.99 -14.41 19.81
C GLU A 203 -25.77 -15.29 21.03
N ARG A 204 -24.52 -15.73 21.25
CA ARG A 204 -24.17 -16.45 22.46
C ARG A 204 -24.12 -15.46 23.62
N CYS A 205 -25.08 -15.55 24.52
CA CYS A 205 -25.03 -14.84 25.79
C CYS A 205 -24.09 -15.56 26.79
N ALA A 206 -23.61 -14.80 27.78
CA ALA A 206 -22.84 -15.30 28.92
C ALA A 206 -23.74 -15.94 29.98
#